data_AF-A0A8H7GU57-F1
#
_entry.id   AF-A0A8H7GU57-F1
#
_cell.length_a   1.000
_cell.length_b   1.000
_cell.length_c   1.000
_cell.angle_alpha   90.00
_cell.angle_beta   90.00
_cell.angle_gamma   90.00
#
_symmetry.space_group_name_H-M   'P 1'
#
loop_
_entity.id
_entity.type
_entity.pdbx_description
1 polymer ?
#
loop_
_entity_poly.entity_id
_entity_poly.type
_entity_poly.pdbx_seq_one_letter_code
_entity_poly.pdbx_strand_id
1 'polypeptide(L)'
;MKQETLEAIRFLRDEIRLQLLDQLRLPFTTSYIEIQSIEDAFQAIKQMQVRGAPAIAITGAFAITVDTARHVKTPEQPRTIGDLLVDVDYLVTSRPTAVNLSNACEEIKNLLKSSFRYLDILDSKVLDALLKYSLALYEDDLSNNHKLGIMASTTL
;
A
#
# COMPACT_ATOMS: atom_id res chain seq x y z
N MET A 1 -8.05 -15.62 -25.74
CA MET A 1 -8.22 -14.25 -25.21
C MET A 1 -7.74 -14.28 -23.76
N LYS A 2 -6.74 -13.47 -23.37
CA LYS A 2 -6.47 -13.24 -21.95
C LYS A 2 -7.74 -12.61 -21.39
N GLN A 3 -8.38 -13.28 -20.45
CA GLN A 3 -9.47 -12.69 -19.69
C GLN A 3 -8.84 -11.54 -18.91
N GLU A 4 -9.10 -10.29 -19.29
CA GLU A 4 -8.67 -9.14 -18.49
C GLU A 4 -9.43 -9.21 -17.17
N THR A 5 -8.78 -9.80 -16.16
CA THR A 5 -9.32 -9.86 -14.81
C THR A 5 -9.30 -8.47 -14.22
N LEU A 6 -10.44 -8.06 -13.66
CA LEU A 6 -10.56 -6.79 -12.95
C LEU A 6 -9.75 -6.88 -11.66
N GLU A 7 -8.66 -6.14 -11.59
CA GLU A 7 -7.78 -6.09 -10.41
C GLU A 7 -8.09 -4.83 -9.61
N ALA A 8 -8.38 -4.99 -8.31
CA ALA A 8 -8.61 -3.86 -7.42
C ALA A 8 -7.32 -3.04 -7.18
N ILE A 9 -6.17 -3.72 -7.17
CA ILE A 9 -4.85 -3.17 -6.92
C ILE A 9 -3.91 -3.66 -8.02
N ARG A 10 -3.27 -2.72 -8.72
CA ARG A 10 -2.24 -2.97 -9.72
C ARG A 10 -0.95 -2.34 -9.26
N PHE A 11 0.05 -3.16 -8.98
CA PHE A 11 1.38 -2.71 -8.62
C PHE A 11 2.38 -3.11 -9.70
N LEU A 12 2.90 -2.13 -10.43
CA LEU A 12 3.89 -2.33 -11.49
C LEU A 12 5.28 -2.29 -10.85
N ARG A 13 5.84 -3.47 -10.58
CA ARG A 13 7.10 -3.63 -9.83
C ARG A 13 8.28 -2.91 -10.47
N ASP A 14 8.42 -3.01 -11.80
CA ASP A 14 9.56 -2.42 -12.53
C ASP A 14 9.59 -0.88 -12.46
N GLU A 15 8.43 -0.26 -12.26
CA GLU A 15 8.27 1.19 -12.18
C GLU A 15 8.03 1.69 -10.74
N ILE A 16 7.82 0.78 -9.78
CA ILE A 16 7.32 1.06 -8.43
C ILE A 16 6.12 2.02 -8.52
N ARG A 17 5.10 1.59 -9.25
CA ARG A 17 3.90 2.38 -9.53
C ARG A 17 2.64 1.67 -9.04
N LEU A 18 1.81 2.39 -8.29
CA LEU A 18 0.55 1.89 -7.73
C LEU A 18 -0.65 2.50 -8.47
N GLN A 19 -1.54 1.62 -8.92
CA GLN A 19 -2.83 1.98 -9.50
C GLN A 19 -3.94 1.24 -8.76
N LEU A 20 -5.00 1.97 -8.42
CA LEU A 20 -6.15 1.44 -7.69
C LEU A 20 -7.39 1.55 -8.55
N LEU A 21 -8.22 0.51 -8.56
CA LEU A 21 -9.53 0.58 -9.21
C LEU A 21 -10.43 1.54 -8.42
N ASP A 22 -11.00 2.54 -9.10
CA ASP A 22 -11.97 3.45 -8.50
C ASP A 22 -13.32 2.75 -8.28
N GLN A 23 -13.52 2.23 -7.08
CA GLN A 23 -14.72 1.46 -6.74
C GLN A 23 -15.99 2.31 -6.68
N LEU A 24 -15.90 3.64 -6.65
CA LEU A 24 -17.07 4.53 -6.69
C LEU A 24 -17.73 4.58 -8.07
N ARG A 25 -16.97 4.24 -9.13
CA ARG A 25 -17.44 4.30 -10.51
C ARG A 25 -18.00 2.98 -11.05
N LEU A 26 -17.83 1.91 -10.29
CA LEU A 26 -18.41 0.60 -10.62
C LEU A 26 -19.94 0.60 -10.40
N PRO A 27 -20.69 -0.20 -11.17
CA PRO A 27 -20.24 -1.07 -12.27
C PRO A 27 -20.15 -0.35 -13.63
N PHE A 28 -20.52 0.92 -13.72
CA PHE A 28 -20.71 1.62 -14.99
C PHE A 28 -19.40 2.03 -15.68
N THR A 29 -18.34 2.24 -14.91
CA THR A 29 -17.03 2.64 -15.44
C THR A 29 -15.92 1.93 -14.70
N THR A 30 -15.03 1.30 -15.47
CA THR A 30 -13.77 0.73 -14.97
C THR A 30 -12.67 1.76 -15.21
N SER A 31 -12.20 2.42 -14.16
CA SER A 31 -11.09 3.37 -14.23
C SER A 31 -10.14 3.21 -13.06
N TYR A 32 -8.87 3.48 -13.30
CA TYR A 32 -7.82 3.38 -12.30
C TYR A 32 -7.34 4.78 -11.89
N ILE A 33 -7.14 4.98 -10.59
CA ILE A 33 -6.46 6.16 -10.04
C ILE A 33 -5.01 5.79 -9.75
N GLU A 34 -4.10 6.71 -10.05
CA GLU A 34 -2.68 6.54 -9.75
C GLU A 34 -2.39 7.11 -8.36
N ILE A 35 -1.67 6.36 -7.54
CA ILE A 35 -1.24 6.78 -6.21
C ILE A 35 0.25 7.04 -6.26
N GLN A 36 0.64 8.30 -6.03
CA GLN A 36 2.02 8.73 -6.10
C GLN A 36 2.58 9.14 -4.74
N SER A 37 1.72 9.32 -3.74
CA SER A 37 2.11 9.77 -2.40
C SER A 37 1.27 9.15 -1.30
N ILE A 38 1.72 9.32 -0.06
CA ILE A 38 0.93 8.98 1.13
C ILE A 38 -0.37 9.81 1.18
N GLU A 39 -0.34 11.06 0.73
CA GLU A 39 -1.52 11.93 0.66
C GLU A 39 -2.57 11.39 -0.34
N ASP A 40 -2.14 10.93 -1.52
CA ASP A 40 -3.06 10.34 -2.50
C ASP A 40 -3.77 9.12 -1.92
N ALA A 41 -3.03 8.26 -1.22
CA ALA A 41 -3.59 7.08 -0.57
C ALA A 41 -4.53 7.45 0.58
N PHE A 42 -4.17 8.45 1.38
CA PHE A 42 -5.03 8.98 2.43
C PHE A 42 -6.39 9.41 1.85
N GLN A 43 -6.39 10.18 0.76
CA GLN A 43 -7.62 10.63 0.11
C GLN A 43 -8.40 9.46 -0.48
N ALA A 44 -7.74 8.55 -1.19
CA ALA A 44 -8.40 7.38 -1.80
C ALA A 44 -9.08 6.47 -0.76
N ILE A 45 -8.44 6.26 0.38
CA ILE A 45 -8.98 5.47 1.50
C ILE A 45 -10.13 6.23 2.17
N LYS A 46 -9.94 7.52 2.49
CA LYS A 46 -10.92 8.36 3.17
C LYS A 46 -12.20 8.53 2.36
N GLN A 47 -12.08 8.72 1.06
CA GLN A 47 -13.21 8.87 0.13
C GLN A 47 -13.82 7.53 -0.31
N MET A 48 -13.29 6.42 0.19
CA MET A 48 -13.75 5.06 -0.15
C MET A 48 -13.63 4.71 -1.64
N GLN A 49 -12.74 5.38 -2.38
CA GLN A 49 -12.34 4.95 -3.73
C GLN A 49 -11.71 3.56 -3.69
N VAL A 50 -11.01 3.24 -2.59
CA VAL A 50 -10.64 1.88 -2.21
C VAL A 50 -11.29 1.49 -0.89
N ARG A 51 -11.82 0.27 -0.87
CA ARG A 51 -12.47 -0.34 0.29
C ARG A 51 -12.26 -1.85 0.30
N GLY A 52 -12.55 -2.46 1.44
CA GLY A 52 -12.19 -3.83 1.78
C GLY A 52 -10.96 -3.82 2.68
N ALA A 53 -11.04 -4.52 3.82
CA ALA A 53 -10.01 -4.42 4.85
C ALA A 53 -8.60 -4.80 4.34
N PRO A 54 -8.41 -5.88 3.55
CA PRO A 54 -7.10 -6.20 2.98
C PRO A 54 -6.64 -5.18 1.95
N ALA A 55 -7.52 -4.74 1.06
CA ALA A 55 -7.19 -3.78 0.00
C ALA A 55 -6.71 -2.42 0.56
N ILE A 56 -7.32 -1.96 1.66
CA ILE A 56 -6.91 -0.74 2.35
C ILE A 56 -5.50 -0.90 2.95
N ALA A 57 -5.21 -2.04 3.59
CA ALA A 57 -3.88 -2.30 4.17
C ALA A 57 -2.77 -2.35 3.12
N ILE A 58 -3.00 -3.09 2.03
CA ILE A 58 -2.06 -3.18 0.89
C ILE A 58 -1.85 -1.80 0.24
N THR A 59 -2.93 -1.03 0.08
CA THR A 59 -2.85 0.34 -0.45
C THR A 59 -1.93 1.21 0.41
N GLY A 60 -2.08 1.16 1.74
CA GLY A 60 -1.25 1.94 2.63
C GLY A 60 0.23 1.57 2.55
N ALA A 61 0.54 0.27 2.59
CA ALA A 61 1.92 -0.24 2.50
C ALA A 61 2.60 0.16 1.17
N PHE A 62 1.92 -0.03 0.04
CA PHE A 62 2.47 0.36 -1.25
C PHE A 62 2.57 1.88 -1.41
N ALA A 63 1.64 2.67 -0.88
CA ALA A 63 1.73 4.13 -0.94
C ALA A 63 2.97 4.66 -0.23
N ILE A 64 3.28 4.13 0.96
CA ILE A 64 4.52 4.44 1.70
C ILE A 64 5.76 4.08 0.86
N THR A 65 5.72 2.93 0.18
CA THR A 65 6.81 2.48 -0.71
C THR A 65 6.99 3.39 -1.92
N VAL A 66 5.89 3.74 -2.62
CA VAL A 66 5.91 4.61 -3.81
C VAL A 66 6.39 6.03 -3.46
N ASP A 67 5.90 6.58 -2.35
CA ASP A 67 6.32 7.89 -1.84
C ASP A 67 7.83 7.91 -1.55
N THR A 68 8.32 6.87 -0.87
CA THR A 68 9.76 6.69 -0.59
C THR A 68 10.56 6.52 -1.89
N ALA A 69 10.07 5.75 -2.85
CA ALA A 69 10.75 5.54 -4.13
C ALA A 69 10.91 6.84 -4.93
N ARG A 70 9.86 7.67 -4.95
CA ARG A 70 9.91 9.00 -5.59
C ARG A 70 10.94 9.90 -4.92
N HIS A 71 10.96 9.91 -3.59
CA HIS A 71 11.93 10.68 -2.83
C HIS A 71 13.37 10.24 -3.13
N VAL A 72 13.64 8.93 -3.13
CA VAL A 72 14.97 8.37 -3.44
C VAL A 72 15.39 8.70 -4.87
N LYS A 73 14.46 8.68 -5.83
CA LYS A 73 14.74 8.98 -7.24
C LYS A 73 14.99 10.48 -7.49
N THR A 74 14.20 11.34 -6.86
CA THR A 74 14.27 12.79 -7.04
C THR A 74 14.22 13.47 -5.67
N PRO A 75 15.36 13.58 -4.96
CA PRO A 75 15.39 14.20 -3.64
C PRO A 75 15.23 15.72 -3.77
N GLU A 76 14.12 16.27 -3.26
CA GLU A 76 13.92 17.74 -3.21
C GLU A 76 14.59 18.34 -1.96
N GLN A 77 14.30 17.76 -0.79
CA GLN A 77 14.91 18.06 0.50
C GLN A 77 15.19 16.74 1.21
N PRO A 78 16.22 16.62 2.07
CA PRO A 78 16.42 15.39 2.84
C PRO A 78 15.21 15.09 3.73
N ARG A 79 14.63 13.89 3.60
CA ARG A 79 13.67 13.34 4.56
C ARG A 79 14.32 12.25 5.37
N THR A 80 13.97 12.18 6.64
CA THR A 80 14.48 11.20 7.59
C THR A 80 13.48 10.07 7.82
N ILE A 81 13.92 9.00 8.46
CA ILE A 81 13.05 7.96 9.02
C ILE A 81 12.01 8.59 9.97
N GLY A 82 12.41 9.58 10.77
CA GLY A 82 11.51 10.29 11.68
C GLY A 82 10.35 10.98 10.96
N ASP A 83 10.63 11.65 9.84
CA ASP A 83 9.59 12.29 9.01
C ASP A 83 8.64 11.25 8.43
N LEU A 84 9.19 10.14 7.89
CA LEU A 84 8.38 9.05 7.35
C LEU A 84 7.45 8.43 8.42
N LEU A 85 7.93 8.25 9.65
CA LEU A 85 7.11 7.72 10.74
C LEU A 85 5.90 8.63 11.05
N VAL A 86 6.07 9.95 10.97
CA VAL A 86 4.97 10.92 11.13
C VAL A 86 3.96 10.78 10.00
N ASP A 87 4.43 10.63 8.75
CA ASP A 87 3.55 10.45 7.59
C ASP A 87 2.78 9.13 7.65
N VAL A 88 3.39 8.06 8.17
CA VAL A 88 2.69 6.78 8.42
C VAL A 88 1.60 6.95 9.47
N ASP A 89 1.85 7.70 10.55
CA ASP A 89 0.85 8.00 11.57
C ASP A 89 -0.31 8.82 10.99
N TYR A 90 0.00 9.79 10.12
CA TYR A 90 -1.01 10.55 9.39
C TYR A 90 -1.90 9.65 8.52
N LEU A 91 -1.33 8.70 7.78
CA LEU A 91 -2.07 7.78 6.90
C LEU A 91 -3.13 6.97 7.67
N VAL A 92 -2.80 6.51 8.89
CA VAL A 92 -3.74 5.76 9.76
C VAL A 92 -4.99 6.57 10.09
N THR A 93 -4.87 7.90 10.15
CA THR A 93 -6.01 8.78 10.46
C THR A 93 -7.03 8.89 9.33
N SER A 94 -6.73 8.38 8.13
CA SER A 94 -7.66 8.38 6.98
C SER A 94 -9.00 7.72 7.34
N ARG A 95 -8.95 6.57 8.03
CA ARG A 95 -10.10 5.83 8.57
C ARG A 95 -9.72 5.10 9.86
N PRO A 96 -9.89 5.71 11.05
CA PRO A 96 -9.41 5.16 12.33
C PRO A 96 -9.94 3.77 12.72
N THR A 97 -11.06 3.34 12.14
CA THR A 97 -11.64 2.01 12.37
C THR A 97 -11.09 0.93 11.44
N ALA A 98 -10.24 1.27 10.47
CA ALA A 98 -9.61 0.32 9.57
C ALA A 98 -8.43 -0.39 10.24
N VAL A 99 -8.72 -1.35 11.13
CA VAL A 99 -7.72 -2.07 11.94
C VAL A 99 -6.61 -2.68 11.08
N ASN A 100 -6.92 -3.22 9.89
CA ASN A 100 -5.91 -3.78 8.99
C ASN A 100 -4.90 -2.73 8.49
N LEU A 101 -5.34 -1.47 8.26
CA LEU A 101 -4.43 -0.38 7.91
C LEU A 101 -3.52 -0.08 9.10
N SER A 102 -4.10 0.08 10.29
CA SER A 102 -3.35 0.35 11.52
C SER A 102 -2.29 -0.72 11.79
N ASN A 103 -2.64 -2.01 11.62
CA ASN A 103 -1.71 -3.12 11.82
C ASN A 103 -0.56 -3.08 10.81
N ALA A 104 -0.85 -2.90 9.52
CA ALA A 104 0.19 -2.83 8.49
C ALA A 104 1.13 -1.62 8.71
N CYS A 105 0.56 -0.46 9.05
CA CYS A 105 1.34 0.72 9.40
C CYS A 105 2.21 0.49 10.64
N GLU A 106 1.70 -0.18 11.67
CA GLU A 106 2.47 -0.49 12.89
C GLU A 106 3.62 -1.48 12.59
N GLU A 107 3.39 -2.49 11.76
CA GLU A 107 4.44 -3.40 11.29
C GLU A 107 5.53 -2.67 10.50
N ILE A 108 5.16 -1.75 9.60
CA ILE A 108 6.12 -0.88 8.88
C ILE A 108 6.91 -0.02 9.86
N LYS A 109 6.26 0.62 10.84
CA LYS A 109 6.94 1.44 11.84
C LYS A 109 7.94 0.62 12.64
N ASN A 110 7.59 -0.62 13.01
CA ASN A 110 8.48 -1.52 13.75
C ASN A 110 9.66 -2.00 12.89
N LEU A 111 9.43 -2.29 11.61
CA LEU A 111 10.49 -2.57 10.63
C LEU A 111 11.48 -1.40 10.54
N LEU A 112 10.97 -0.17 10.39
CA LEU A 112 11.80 1.02 10.26
C LEU A 112 12.62 1.28 11.54
N LYS A 113 11.98 1.23 12.71
CA LYS A 113 12.63 1.47 14.01
C LYS A 113 13.67 0.41 14.38
N SER A 114 13.52 -0.83 13.91
CA SER A 114 14.46 -1.92 14.18
C SER A 114 15.64 -1.96 13.21
N SER A 115 15.48 -1.39 12.01
CA SER A 115 16.47 -1.48 10.93
C SER A 115 17.27 -0.20 10.71
N PHE A 116 16.73 0.96 11.13
CA PHE A 116 17.30 2.28 10.85
C PHE A 116 17.25 3.19 12.08
N ARG A 117 18.08 4.24 12.09
CA ARG A 117 18.04 5.29 13.12
C ARG A 117 17.06 6.38 12.73
N TYR A 118 16.49 7.04 13.73
CA TYR A 118 15.49 8.10 13.54
C TYR A 118 15.93 9.22 12.60
N LEU A 119 17.21 9.59 12.62
CA LEU A 119 17.79 10.66 11.79
C LEU A 119 18.43 10.15 10.49
N ASP A 120 18.36 8.85 10.21
CA ASP A 120 18.86 8.33 8.92
C ASP A 120 17.98 8.88 7.79
N ILE A 121 18.61 9.20 6.66
CA ILE A 121 17.91 9.67 5.47
C ILE A 121 17.20 8.52 4.76
N LEU A 122 16.13 8.83 4.04
CA LEU A 122 15.47 7.87 3.16
C LEU A 122 16.37 7.58 1.95
N ASP A 123 16.90 6.36 1.90
CA ASP A 123 17.77 5.89 0.83
C ASP A 123 17.25 4.59 0.20
N SER A 124 18.02 4.02 -0.73
CA SER A 124 17.69 2.75 -1.39
C SER A 124 17.48 1.59 -0.42
N LYS A 125 18.17 1.55 0.73
CA LYS A 125 18.02 0.45 1.70
C LYS A 125 16.68 0.53 2.41
N VAL A 126 16.23 1.75 2.71
CA VAL A 126 14.89 2.00 3.28
C VAL A 126 13.83 1.57 2.26
N LEU A 127 13.99 1.97 0.99
CA LEU A 127 13.11 1.56 -0.08
C LEU A 127 13.03 0.04 -0.23
N ASP A 128 14.16 -0.65 -0.24
CA ASP A 128 14.22 -2.11 -0.38
C ASP A 128 13.49 -2.82 0.76
N ALA A 129 13.65 -2.33 2.00
CA ALA A 129 12.97 -2.88 3.17
C ALA A 129 11.43 -2.73 3.06
N LEU A 130 10.95 -1.55 2.68
CA LEU A 130 9.53 -1.25 2.50
C LEU A 130 8.92 -2.03 1.32
N LEU A 131 9.63 -2.11 0.20
CA LEU A 131 9.20 -2.85 -0.97
C LEU A 131 9.07 -4.34 -0.64
N LYS A 132 10.07 -4.92 0.05
CA LYS A 132 10.01 -6.32 0.48
C LYS A 132 8.80 -6.60 1.37
N TYR A 133 8.53 -5.74 2.35
CA TYR A 133 7.37 -5.87 3.22
C TYR A 133 6.06 -5.78 2.43
N SER A 134 5.92 -4.75 1.59
CA SER A 134 4.67 -4.50 0.86
C SER A 134 4.35 -5.60 -0.15
N LEU A 135 5.38 -6.15 -0.81
CA LEU A 135 5.23 -7.29 -1.70
C LEU A 135 4.81 -8.56 -0.95
N ALA A 136 5.40 -8.84 0.21
CA ALA A 136 5.01 -9.98 1.04
C ALA A 136 3.54 -9.87 1.50
N LEU A 137 3.14 -8.68 1.99
CA LEU A 137 1.75 -8.42 2.40
C LEU A 137 0.76 -8.65 1.24
N TYR A 138 1.12 -8.21 0.03
CA TYR A 138 0.30 -8.39 -1.17
C TYR A 138 0.20 -9.86 -1.60
N GLU A 139 1.32 -10.59 -1.58
CA GLU A 139 1.38 -12.01 -1.94
C GLU A 139 0.64 -12.90 -0.94
N ASP A 140 0.72 -12.58 0.35
CA ASP A 140 -0.01 -13.28 1.41
C ASP A 140 -1.53 -13.11 1.27
N ASP A 141 -2.02 -11.91 0.91
CA ASP A 141 -3.44 -11.68 0.64
C ASP A 141 -3.92 -12.50 -0.58
N LEU A 142 -3.17 -12.50 -1.67
CA LEU A 142 -3.48 -13.31 -2.85
C LEU A 142 -3.56 -14.81 -2.50
N SER A 143 -2.58 -15.32 -1.76
CA SER A 143 -2.53 -16.72 -1.31
C SER A 143 -3.73 -17.08 -0.43
N ASN A 144 -4.09 -16.20 0.50
CA ASN A 144 -5.24 -16.41 1.39
C ASN A 144 -6.58 -16.36 0.64
N ASN A 145 -6.73 -15.46 -0.33
CA ASN A 145 -7.90 -15.40 -1.20
C ASN A 145 -8.08 -16.69 -2.02
N HIS A 146 -7.00 -17.25 -2.55
CA HIS A 146 -7.04 -18.53 -3.27
C HIS A 146 -7.44 -19.70 -2.36
N LYS A 147 -6.89 -19.78 -1.14
CA LYS A 147 -7.23 -20.84 -0.17
C LYS A 147 -8.70 -20.78 0.26
N LEU A 148 -9.21 -19.58 0.55
CA LEU A 148 -10.62 -19.38 0.89
C LEU A 148 -11.55 -19.80 -0.25
N GLY A 149 -11.20 -19.48 -1.50
CA GLY A 149 -11.97 -19.90 -2.68
C GLY A 149 -12.08 -21.43 -2.82
N ILE A 150 -10.99 -22.16 -2.57
CA ILE A 150 -10.96 -23.62 -2.64
C ILE A 150 -11.75 -24.26 -1.49
N MET A 151 -11.61 -23.76 -0.26
CA MET A 151 -12.36 -24.29 0.88
C MET A 151 -13.86 -24.04 0.74
N ALA A 152 -14.25 -22.87 0.22
CA ALA A 152 -15.65 -22.55 -0.06
C ALA A 152 -16.23 -23.41 -1.20
N SER A 153 -15.47 -23.73 -2.25
CA SER A 153 -15.95 -24.56 -3.37
C SER A 153 -16.04 -26.05 -3.05
N THR A 154 -15.30 -26.53 -2.05
CA THR A 154 -15.22 -27.97 -1.69
C THR A 154 -16.34 -28.41 -0.74
N THR A 155 -17.18 -27.47 -0.26
CA THR A 155 -18.26 -27.75 0.70
C THR A 155 -19.63 -27.98 0.02
N LEU A 156 -19.65 -28.37 -1.26
CA LEU A 156 -20.84 -28.80 -2.00
C LEU A 156 -20.64 -30.21 -2.56
#